data_AF-A0A7C9RLF5-F1
#
_entry.id   AF-A0A7C9RLF5-F1
#
_cell.length_a   1.000
_cell.length_b   1.000
_cell.length_c   1.000
_cell.angle_alpha   90.00
_cell.angle_beta   90.00
_cell.angle_gamma   90.00
#
_symmetry.space_group_name_H-M   'P 1'
#
loop_
_entity.id
_entity.type
_entity.pdbx_description
1 polymer ?
#
loop_
_entity_poly.entity_id
_entity_poly.type
_entity_poly.pdbx_seq_one_letter_code
_entity_poly.pdbx_strand_id
1 'polypeptide(L)'
;QNAGGSKGDRGDVAASQQGRAGLRLQHALPNARVVYVSATGATTVHNLAYAQRLGLWGGEDSPFATRAEFVEAIEAGGVAALEVLARDLKALGLYAARSLSYEGVEYELVEHTLSEEQIRIYDAYAGAFGIIHNNLDAAMQAANITGSTGTLNAQAKSAARSAFESAKQRFFNHLITAMKTPSLISAVERDLAAGHAAVIQIVSTGEALMERRLADIPTEDWGDVQVDITPREYVLDYLAHSFPTQLYEPFTDNEGNLSSRPVHRDGQPVQCRDAVARRDRLIERLASLPPVHGALDQIIQRFGTEEVAEVTGRSRRIVRTRGADGIDRLVVENRAGSANLAETQAFMDDDKRILVFSEAGGTGRSYHAELSAKNRRLRVHYLLEAGWKADAAIQGLGRTNRTNQAQPPLFRPIATNVKAEKRFLSTIARRLDTLGAITRGQRQTGGEGLFRSEDNLESHYARDALRQLYVLLVMGKVEDCSLQTFEDATGLKLTDANGIRDELPPITTFLNRLLALTINLQNILFTAFEQLLTARIEGAIASGTYDVGLETLTAESFVVTGRQTIYTHPGTSAGTCLLT
;
A
#
# COMPACT_ATOMS: atom_id res chain seq x y z
N GLN A 1 6.03 27.27 17.34
CA GLN A 1 6.92 26.50 16.44
C GLN A 1 6.96 25.00 16.77
N ASN A 2 6.72 24.55 18.01
CA ASN A 2 6.77 23.13 18.38
C ASN A 2 5.58 22.27 17.90
N ALA A 3 4.43 22.89 17.61
CA ALA A 3 3.33 22.28 16.85
C ALA A 3 3.44 22.61 15.35
N GLY A 4 4.64 22.55 14.80
CA GLY A 4 4.90 22.84 13.39
C GLY A 4 4.37 21.73 12.49
N GLY A 5 3.91 22.11 11.30
CA GLY A 5 3.58 21.14 10.26
C GLY A 5 4.76 20.22 9.90
N SER A 6 4.49 19.16 9.15
CA SER A 6 5.52 18.30 8.54
C SER A 6 5.61 18.61 7.04
N LYS A 7 6.79 18.52 6.44
CA LYS A 7 6.88 18.46 4.98
C LYS A 7 6.45 17.07 4.54
N GLY A 8 5.39 16.97 3.76
CA GLY A 8 5.02 15.73 3.07
C GLY A 8 5.40 15.81 1.60
N ASP A 9 5.32 14.67 0.89
CA ASP A 9 5.57 14.56 -0.56
C ASP A 9 4.69 15.48 -1.43
N ARG A 10 3.67 16.13 -0.84
CA ARG A 10 2.72 17.05 -1.50
C ARG A 10 2.74 18.47 -0.91
N GLY A 11 3.75 18.81 -0.10
CA GLY A 11 3.90 20.14 0.52
C GLY A 11 3.76 20.13 2.04
N ASP A 12 3.66 21.33 2.64
CA ASP A 12 3.55 21.49 4.09
C ASP A 12 2.20 20.97 4.61
N VAL A 13 2.26 19.94 5.45
CA VAL A 13 1.11 19.35 6.14
C VAL A 13 0.90 20.10 7.45
N ALA A 14 -0.27 20.70 7.63
CA ALA A 14 -0.61 21.39 8.87
C ALA A 14 -0.55 20.45 10.08
N ALA A 15 -0.11 20.97 11.23
CA ALA A 15 -0.04 20.17 12.46
C ALA A 15 -1.42 19.66 12.89
N SER A 16 -1.47 18.40 13.35
CA SER A 16 -2.68 17.77 13.88
C SER A 16 -3.36 18.68 14.92
N GLN A 17 -4.68 18.89 14.77
CA GLN A 17 -5.46 19.68 15.72
C GLN A 17 -5.38 19.11 17.14
N GLN A 18 -5.32 17.79 17.27
CA GLN A 18 -5.12 17.10 18.55
C GLN A 18 -3.75 17.41 19.15
N GLY A 19 -2.68 17.39 18.33
CA GLY A 19 -1.33 17.74 18.78
C GLY A 19 -1.22 19.21 19.21
N ARG A 20 -1.86 20.13 18.47
CA ARG A 20 -1.93 21.55 18.83
C ARG A 20 -2.69 21.77 20.14
N ALA A 21 -3.83 21.10 20.33
CA ALA A 21 -4.60 21.17 21.56
C ALA A 21 -3.80 20.62 22.75
N GLY A 22 -3.12 19.48 22.58
CA GLY A 22 -2.25 18.89 23.59
C GLY A 22 -1.12 19.84 24.02
N LEU A 23 -0.41 20.44 23.07
CA LEU A 23 0.63 21.43 23.37
C LEU A 23 0.08 22.67 24.07
N ARG A 24 -1.05 23.21 23.61
CA ARG A 24 -1.72 24.35 24.28
C ARG A 24 -2.05 24.02 25.74
N LEU A 25 -2.56 22.82 26.00
CA LEU A 25 -2.87 22.36 27.35
C LEU A 25 -1.62 22.24 28.23
N GLN A 26 -0.52 21.72 27.68
CA GLN A 26 0.77 21.65 28.36
C GLN A 26 1.36 23.03 28.70
N HIS A 27 1.18 24.03 27.83
CA HIS A 27 1.63 25.40 28.10
C HIS A 27 0.74 26.13 29.11
N ALA A 28 -0.58 25.92 29.05
CA ALA A 28 -1.52 26.50 30.01
C ALA A 28 -1.37 25.93 31.42
N LEU A 29 -0.90 24.68 31.53
CA LEU A 29 -0.74 23.97 32.81
C LEU A 29 0.73 23.53 33.00
N PRO A 30 1.67 24.47 33.27
CA PRO A 30 3.09 24.15 33.37
C PRO A 30 3.40 23.09 34.45
N ASN A 31 2.65 23.12 35.56
CA ASN A 31 2.87 22.22 36.70
C ASN A 31 2.08 20.90 36.63
N ALA A 32 1.22 20.70 35.63
CA ALA A 32 0.45 19.47 35.51
C ALA A 32 1.35 18.29 35.11
N ARG A 33 1.09 17.10 35.64
CA ARG A 33 1.71 15.86 35.16
C ARG A 33 1.05 15.46 33.85
N VAL A 34 1.86 15.04 32.88
CA VAL A 34 1.38 14.69 31.53
C VAL A 34 1.77 13.25 31.26
N VAL A 35 0.79 12.43 30.89
CA VAL A 35 0.99 11.07 30.41
C VAL A 35 0.55 11.02 28.96
N TYR A 36 1.45 10.60 28.07
CA TYR A 36 1.12 10.38 26.67
C TYR A 36 0.67 8.94 26.49
N VAL A 37 -0.51 8.73 25.90
CA VAL A 37 -1.06 7.40 25.62
C VAL A 37 -1.38 7.33 24.14
N SER A 38 -0.89 6.30 23.48
CA SER A 38 -1.18 6.03 22.08
C SER A 38 -1.50 4.56 21.88
N ALA A 39 -2.61 4.29 21.18
CA ALA A 39 -3.02 2.92 20.83
C ALA A 39 -2.10 2.30 19.76
N THR A 40 -1.44 3.13 18.95
CA THR A 40 -0.43 2.72 17.98
C THR A 40 0.93 3.25 18.45
N GLY A 41 1.99 2.44 18.37
CA GLY A 41 3.35 2.96 18.51
C GLY A 41 3.55 4.16 17.56
N ALA A 42 4.41 5.10 17.89
CA ALA A 42 4.69 6.25 17.03
C ALA A 42 5.28 5.77 15.69
N THR A 43 4.43 5.49 14.70
CA THR A 43 4.86 4.87 13.41
C THR A 43 5.81 5.73 12.59
N THR A 44 5.87 7.03 12.87
CA THR A 44 6.83 7.99 12.33
C THR A 44 7.37 8.85 13.46
N VAL A 45 8.59 9.40 13.33
CA VAL A 45 9.18 10.29 14.34
C VAL A 45 8.30 11.53 14.58
N HIS A 46 7.57 11.99 13.55
CA HIS A 46 6.64 13.09 13.67
C HIS A 46 5.50 12.82 14.67
N ASN A 47 5.13 11.56 14.91
CA ASN A 47 4.12 11.21 15.91
C ASN A 47 4.59 11.48 17.35
N LEU A 48 5.89 11.69 17.57
CA LEU A 48 6.43 12.12 18.87
C LEU A 48 6.43 13.64 19.02
N ALA A 49 6.13 14.41 17.98
CA ALA A 49 6.31 15.86 17.95
C ALA A 49 5.53 16.63 19.04
N TYR A 50 4.40 16.10 19.53
CA TYR A 50 3.63 16.73 20.60
C TYR A 50 4.12 16.37 22.01
N ALA A 51 5.03 15.40 22.13
CA ALA A 51 5.56 14.89 23.38
C ALA A 51 6.78 15.70 23.87
N GLN A 52 6.71 17.03 23.81
CA GLN A 52 7.82 17.93 24.13
C GLN A 52 8.41 17.69 25.53
N ARG A 53 7.58 17.30 26.50
CA ARG A 53 8.03 17.02 27.88
C ARG A 53 8.84 15.72 28.05
N LEU A 54 9.08 14.96 26.98
CA LEU A 54 10.06 13.87 27.00
C LEU A 54 11.51 14.38 27.04
N GLY A 55 11.74 15.69 26.84
CA GLY A 55 13.08 16.28 26.92
C GLY A 55 13.97 15.99 25.71
N LEU A 56 13.38 15.53 24.61
CA LEU A 56 14.11 15.15 23.40
C LEU A 56 14.69 16.36 22.65
N TRP A 57 14.10 17.55 22.76
CA TRP A 57 14.61 18.76 22.12
C TRP A 57 14.25 20.03 22.90
N GLY A 58 15.04 21.09 22.70
CA GLY A 58 14.72 22.46 23.11
C GLY A 58 14.87 22.79 24.59
N GLY A 59 15.33 21.84 25.44
CA GLY A 59 15.81 22.11 26.79
C GLY A 59 17.33 22.26 26.84
N GLU A 60 17.87 22.88 27.89
CA GLU A 60 19.33 23.02 28.10
C GLU A 60 20.05 21.65 28.16
N ASP A 61 19.38 20.65 28.74
CA ASP A 61 19.87 19.26 28.84
C ASP A 61 19.40 18.36 27.69
N SER A 62 18.74 18.90 26.68
CA SER A 62 18.21 18.11 25.55
C SER A 62 19.30 17.79 24.52
N PRO A 63 19.29 16.58 23.93
CA PRO A 63 20.28 16.19 22.93
C PRO A 63 20.16 16.94 21.59
N PHE A 64 19.02 17.57 21.32
CA PHE A 64 18.78 18.35 20.10
C PHE A 64 18.34 19.77 20.44
N ALA A 65 18.86 20.78 19.75
CA ALA A 65 18.51 22.18 20.01
C ALA A 65 17.09 22.47 19.52
N THR A 66 16.69 21.90 18.37
CA THR A 66 15.36 22.09 17.80
C THR A 66 14.66 20.79 17.45
N ARG A 67 13.33 20.86 17.33
CA ARG A 67 12.51 19.74 16.80
C ARG A 67 12.95 19.34 15.39
N ALA A 68 13.30 20.30 14.55
CA ALA A 68 13.64 20.04 13.16
C ALA A 68 14.90 19.18 13.07
N GLU A 69 15.94 19.54 13.85
CA GLU A 69 17.17 18.76 13.97
C GLU A 69 16.92 17.35 14.51
N PHE A 70 16.09 17.22 15.56
CA PHE A 70 15.71 15.90 16.07
C PHE A 70 15.06 15.03 14.98
N VAL A 71 14.07 15.58 14.27
CA VAL A 71 13.37 14.86 13.20
C VAL A 71 14.34 14.46 12.09
N GLU A 72 15.17 15.38 11.62
CA GLU A 72 16.15 15.15 10.56
C GLU A 72 17.19 14.09 10.96
N ALA A 73 17.72 14.15 12.18
CA ALA A 73 18.68 13.17 12.68
C ALA A 73 18.08 11.76 12.79
N ILE A 74 16.85 11.65 13.31
CA ILE A 74 16.16 10.36 13.41
C ILE A 74 15.77 9.82 12.03
N GLU A 75 15.35 10.66 11.09
CA GLU A 75 15.07 10.26 9.71
C GLU A 75 16.32 9.80 8.98
N ALA A 76 17.44 10.53 9.13
CA ALA A 76 18.73 10.16 8.57
C ALA A 76 19.26 8.83 9.13
N GLY A 77 19.09 8.60 10.43
CA GLY A 77 19.47 7.35 11.09
C GLY A 77 18.47 6.20 10.92
N GLY A 78 17.30 6.45 10.29
CA GLY A 78 16.31 5.45 9.95
C GLY A 78 15.79 4.62 11.13
N VAL A 79 15.52 3.33 10.89
CA VAL A 79 14.97 2.42 11.91
C VAL A 79 15.94 2.23 13.08
N ALA A 80 17.25 2.19 12.83
CA ALA A 80 18.26 2.01 13.88
C ALA A 80 18.25 3.17 14.90
N ALA A 81 18.14 4.41 14.43
CA ALA A 81 18.02 5.57 15.33
C ALA A 81 16.72 5.53 16.16
N LEU A 82 15.63 5.06 15.58
CA LEU A 82 14.37 4.84 16.31
C LEU A 82 14.49 3.75 17.38
N GLU A 83 15.24 2.67 17.12
CA GLU A 83 15.51 1.62 18.10
C GLU A 83 16.28 2.16 19.31
N VAL A 84 17.34 2.93 19.07
CA VAL A 84 18.14 3.57 20.12
C VAL A 84 17.30 4.53 20.94
N LEU A 85 16.53 5.40 20.27
CA LEU A 85 15.62 6.34 20.94
C LEU A 85 14.63 5.61 21.85
N ALA A 86 13.95 4.57 21.33
CA ALA A 86 12.98 3.81 22.10
C ALA A 86 13.62 3.07 23.28
N ARG A 87 14.83 2.51 23.09
CA ARG A 87 15.61 1.84 24.14
C ARG A 87 15.99 2.83 25.26
N ASP A 88 16.52 3.99 24.91
CA ASP A 88 17.00 4.97 25.87
C ASP A 88 15.83 5.58 26.66
N LEU A 89 14.70 5.87 25.99
CA LEU A 89 13.48 6.32 26.68
C LEU A 89 12.94 5.26 27.66
N LYS A 90 13.05 3.96 27.35
CA LYS A 90 12.71 2.88 28.30
C LYS A 90 13.66 2.86 29.49
N ALA A 91 14.97 2.97 29.23
CA ALA A 91 15.99 2.99 30.28
C ALA A 91 15.81 4.18 31.26
N LEU A 92 15.35 5.32 30.74
CA LEU A 92 15.02 6.51 31.54
C LEU A 92 13.66 6.40 32.26
N GLY A 93 12.89 5.33 32.04
CA GLY A 93 11.54 5.17 32.59
C GLY A 93 10.48 6.10 31.99
N LEU A 94 10.80 6.75 30.86
CA LEU A 94 9.93 7.71 30.17
C LEU A 94 9.01 7.06 29.14
N TYR A 95 9.28 5.80 28.77
CA TYR A 95 8.52 5.07 27.77
C TYR A 95 8.21 3.65 28.21
N ALA A 96 6.92 3.33 28.22
CA ALA A 96 6.41 1.98 28.41
C ALA A 96 5.59 1.60 27.17
N ALA A 97 5.94 0.46 26.55
CA ALA A 97 5.23 -0.08 25.42
C ALA A 97 4.83 -1.53 25.72
N ARG A 98 3.55 -1.84 25.50
CA ARG A 98 3.03 -3.21 25.54
C ARG A 98 2.58 -3.58 24.13
N SER A 99 2.99 -4.75 23.67
CA SER A 99 2.59 -5.31 22.38
C SER A 99 1.86 -6.63 22.62
N LEU A 100 0.94 -6.98 21.74
CA LEU A 100 0.37 -8.32 21.72
C LEU A 100 1.49 -9.34 21.44
N SER A 101 1.42 -10.48 22.11
CA SER A 101 2.32 -11.59 21.79
C SER A 101 1.96 -12.18 20.43
N TYR A 102 2.98 -12.55 19.67
CA TYR A 102 2.86 -13.36 18.46
C TYR A 102 3.38 -14.78 18.69
N GLU A 103 3.64 -15.14 19.94
CA GLU A 103 4.01 -16.50 20.32
C GLU A 103 2.92 -17.48 19.88
N GLY A 104 3.35 -18.54 19.17
CA GLY A 104 2.46 -19.55 18.60
C GLY A 104 1.67 -19.10 17.36
N VAL A 105 1.83 -17.86 16.87
CA VAL A 105 1.28 -17.47 15.57
C VAL A 105 2.12 -18.12 14.48
N GLU A 106 1.46 -18.91 13.65
CA GLU A 106 2.07 -19.55 12.48
C GLU A 106 1.84 -18.71 11.22
N TYR A 107 2.72 -18.91 10.24
CA TYR A 107 2.77 -18.15 9.01
C TYR A 107 2.96 -19.09 7.82
N GLU A 108 2.12 -18.97 6.80
CA GLU A 108 2.21 -19.80 5.59
C GLU A 108 1.86 -18.95 4.35
N LEU A 109 2.84 -18.68 3.49
CA LEU A 109 2.61 -17.97 2.23
C LEU A 109 1.88 -18.91 1.25
N VAL A 110 0.75 -18.46 0.72
CA VAL A 110 0.07 -19.13 -0.39
C VAL A 110 0.44 -18.41 -1.68
N GLU A 111 1.27 -19.04 -2.51
CA GLU A 111 1.63 -18.53 -3.81
C GLU A 111 0.63 -18.97 -4.89
N HIS A 112 0.20 -18.01 -5.70
CA HIS A 112 -0.61 -18.23 -6.90
C HIS A 112 0.25 -18.00 -8.15
N THR A 113 0.55 -19.10 -8.84
CA THR A 113 1.15 -19.04 -10.16
C THR A 113 0.08 -18.67 -11.18
N LEU A 114 0.25 -17.55 -11.88
CA LEU A 114 -0.65 -17.19 -12.98
C LEU A 114 -0.59 -18.28 -14.06
N SER A 115 -1.77 -18.76 -14.44
CA SER A 115 -1.96 -19.61 -15.63
C SER A 115 -1.66 -18.85 -16.92
N GLU A 116 -1.41 -19.59 -18.01
CA GLU A 116 -1.18 -18.98 -19.33
C GLU A 116 -2.31 -18.04 -19.77
N GLU A 117 -3.57 -18.39 -19.46
CA GLU A 117 -4.72 -17.53 -19.78
C GLU A 117 -4.70 -16.24 -18.95
N GLN A 118 -4.39 -16.33 -17.65
CA GLN A 118 -4.26 -15.13 -16.82
C GLN A 118 -3.10 -14.24 -17.29
N ILE A 119 -1.98 -14.82 -17.73
CA ILE A 119 -0.87 -14.07 -18.33
C ILE A 119 -1.34 -13.37 -19.61
N ARG A 120 -2.04 -14.07 -20.52
CA ARG A 120 -2.61 -13.46 -21.74
C ARG A 120 -3.53 -12.28 -21.43
N ILE A 121 -4.45 -12.45 -20.47
CA ILE A 121 -5.38 -11.40 -20.04
C ILE A 121 -4.60 -10.22 -19.44
N TYR A 122 -3.65 -10.48 -18.54
CA TYR A 122 -2.82 -9.47 -17.91
C TYR A 122 -2.04 -8.66 -18.96
N ASP A 123 -1.38 -9.34 -19.89
CA ASP A 123 -0.58 -8.71 -20.94
C ASP A 123 -1.46 -7.92 -21.92
N ALA A 124 -2.68 -8.37 -22.21
CA ALA A 124 -3.63 -7.61 -23.01
C ALA A 124 -4.01 -6.28 -22.34
N TYR A 125 -4.22 -6.29 -21.02
CA TYR A 125 -4.45 -5.05 -20.26
C TYR A 125 -3.19 -4.18 -20.16
N ALA A 126 -2.01 -4.76 -19.91
CA ALA A 126 -0.74 -4.04 -19.92
C ALA A 126 -0.50 -3.31 -21.26
N GLY A 127 -0.71 -4.01 -22.38
CA GLY A 127 -0.64 -3.43 -23.71
C GLY A 127 -1.65 -2.29 -23.91
N ALA A 128 -2.89 -2.47 -23.45
CA ALA A 128 -3.89 -1.40 -23.52
C ALA A 128 -3.48 -0.16 -22.72
N PHE A 129 -2.93 -0.32 -21.52
CA PHE A 129 -2.40 0.80 -20.72
C PHE A 129 -1.22 1.50 -21.38
N GLY A 130 -0.35 0.77 -22.08
CA GLY A 130 0.70 1.36 -22.92
C GLY A 130 0.11 2.26 -24.02
N ILE A 131 -0.96 1.81 -24.68
CA ILE A 131 -1.67 2.61 -25.70
C ILE A 131 -2.33 3.85 -25.08
N ILE A 132 -2.96 3.73 -23.90
CA ILE A 132 -3.56 4.87 -23.18
C ILE A 132 -2.47 5.88 -22.83
N HIS A 133 -1.31 5.44 -22.36
CA HIS A 133 -0.18 6.32 -22.03
C HIS A 133 0.27 7.14 -23.25
N ASN A 134 0.50 6.48 -24.38
CA ASN A 134 0.90 7.15 -25.62
C ASN A 134 -0.18 8.12 -26.13
N ASN A 135 -1.46 7.76 -26.00
CA ASN A 135 -2.56 8.64 -26.38
C ASN A 135 -2.78 9.80 -25.39
N LEU A 136 -2.41 9.65 -24.12
CA LEU A 136 -2.51 10.70 -23.11
C LEU A 136 -1.62 11.89 -23.47
N ASP A 137 -0.36 11.64 -23.83
CA ASP A 137 0.56 12.71 -24.24
C ASP A 137 0.07 13.38 -25.55
N ALA A 138 -0.42 12.61 -26.53
CA ALA A 138 -0.99 13.16 -27.75
C ALA A 138 -2.30 13.95 -27.50
N ALA A 139 -3.14 13.51 -26.57
CA ALA A 139 -4.36 14.21 -26.19
C ALA A 139 -4.06 15.54 -25.48
N MET A 140 -3.07 15.56 -24.58
CA MET A 140 -2.61 16.80 -23.95
C MET A 140 -2.06 17.80 -24.96
N GLN A 141 -1.36 17.34 -26.01
CA GLN A 141 -0.91 18.21 -27.10
C GLN A 141 -2.10 18.76 -27.91
N ALA A 142 -3.03 17.90 -28.32
CA ALA A 142 -4.22 18.31 -29.06
C ALA A 142 -5.14 19.26 -28.27
N ALA A 143 -5.14 19.14 -26.94
CA ALA A 143 -5.88 20.00 -26.03
C ALA A 143 -5.17 21.32 -25.70
N ASN A 144 -3.97 21.59 -26.25
CA ASN A 144 -3.10 22.72 -25.90
C ASN A 144 -2.70 22.77 -24.40
N ILE A 145 -2.64 21.62 -23.72
CA ILE A 145 -2.06 21.52 -22.37
C ILE A 145 -0.54 21.49 -22.48
N THR A 146 -0.02 20.85 -23.53
CA THR A 146 1.39 20.84 -23.93
C THR A 146 1.53 21.39 -25.34
N GLY A 147 2.60 22.13 -25.60
CA GLY A 147 2.94 22.68 -26.91
C GLY A 147 4.13 21.95 -27.54
N SER A 148 4.54 22.40 -28.73
CA SER A 148 5.71 21.85 -29.45
C SER A 148 7.03 22.11 -28.73
N THR A 149 7.12 23.18 -27.95
CA THR A 149 8.36 23.63 -27.28
C THR A 149 8.33 23.49 -25.75
N GLY A 150 7.21 23.07 -25.15
CA GLY A 150 7.10 23.03 -23.69
C GLY A 150 5.70 22.74 -23.15
N THR A 151 5.54 22.87 -21.84
CA THR A 151 4.24 22.69 -21.16
C THR A 151 3.53 24.04 -21.08
N LEU A 152 2.30 24.12 -21.60
CA LEU A 152 1.50 25.35 -21.61
C LEU A 152 0.67 25.49 -20.32
N ASN A 153 0.23 24.37 -19.76
CA ASN A 153 -0.47 24.34 -18.48
C ASN A 153 0.04 23.20 -17.59
N ALA A 154 0.94 23.56 -16.67
CA ALA A 154 1.58 22.59 -15.78
C ALA A 154 0.59 21.92 -14.81
N GLN A 155 -0.42 22.66 -14.35
CA GLN A 155 -1.44 22.13 -13.44
C GLN A 155 -2.31 21.09 -14.13
N ALA A 156 -2.83 21.39 -15.32
CA ALA A 156 -3.64 20.46 -16.11
C ALA A 156 -2.84 19.20 -16.50
N LYS A 157 -1.57 19.36 -16.90
CA LYS A 157 -0.66 18.24 -17.18
C LYS A 157 -0.46 17.35 -15.95
N SER A 158 -0.18 17.96 -14.80
CA SER A 158 0.01 17.24 -13.54
C SER A 158 -1.25 16.49 -13.11
N ALA A 159 -2.42 17.14 -13.21
CA ALA A 159 -3.72 16.54 -12.91
C ALA A 159 -4.01 15.33 -13.81
N ALA A 160 -3.82 15.46 -15.12
CA ALA A 160 -4.05 14.38 -16.08
C ALA A 160 -3.14 13.17 -15.82
N ARG A 161 -1.84 13.41 -15.61
CA ARG A 161 -0.87 12.35 -15.27
C ARG A 161 -1.18 11.69 -13.93
N SER A 162 -1.53 12.48 -12.91
CA SER A 162 -1.89 11.95 -11.59
C SER A 162 -3.15 11.09 -11.63
N ALA A 163 -4.18 11.52 -12.37
CA ALA A 163 -5.41 10.76 -12.57
C ALA A 163 -5.14 9.42 -13.26
N PHE A 164 -4.36 9.43 -14.35
CA PHE A 164 -3.97 8.21 -15.07
C PHE A 164 -3.21 7.23 -14.17
N GLU A 165 -2.18 7.71 -13.48
CA GLU A 165 -1.36 6.87 -12.60
C GLU A 165 -2.15 6.27 -11.44
N SER A 166 -3.08 7.03 -10.88
CA SER A 166 -3.97 6.55 -9.83
C SER A 166 -4.95 5.50 -10.35
N ALA A 167 -5.53 5.69 -11.53
CA ALA A 167 -6.42 4.72 -12.16
C ALA A 167 -5.70 3.42 -12.50
N LYS A 168 -4.48 3.52 -13.05
CA LYS A 168 -3.61 2.38 -13.38
C LYS A 168 -3.28 1.53 -12.17
N GLN A 169 -2.80 2.15 -11.09
CA GLN A 169 -2.45 1.45 -9.86
C GLN A 169 -3.67 0.73 -9.25
N ARG A 170 -4.82 1.41 -9.19
CA ARG A 170 -6.06 0.78 -8.71
C ARG A 170 -6.45 -0.39 -9.58
N PHE A 171 -6.48 -0.23 -10.91
CA PHE A 171 -6.87 -1.29 -11.83
C PHE A 171 -6.01 -2.55 -11.67
N PHE A 172 -4.68 -2.43 -11.78
CA PHE A 172 -3.80 -3.61 -11.71
C PHE A 172 -3.81 -4.28 -10.33
N ASN A 173 -3.96 -3.50 -9.25
CA ASN A 173 -4.14 -4.08 -7.92
C ASN A 173 -5.42 -4.93 -7.84
N HIS A 174 -6.54 -4.45 -8.39
CA HIS A 174 -7.77 -5.24 -8.46
C HIS A 174 -7.63 -6.47 -9.37
N LEU A 175 -6.96 -6.32 -10.52
CA LEU A 175 -6.74 -7.40 -11.47
C LEU A 175 -5.94 -8.54 -10.84
N ILE A 176 -4.80 -8.22 -10.20
CA ILE A 176 -3.94 -9.22 -9.53
C ILE A 176 -4.70 -9.88 -8.37
N THR A 177 -5.41 -9.10 -7.57
CA THR A 177 -6.22 -9.60 -6.45
C THR A 177 -7.30 -10.58 -6.95
N ALA A 178 -7.98 -10.22 -8.03
CA ALA A 178 -8.97 -11.09 -8.67
C ALA A 178 -8.35 -12.36 -9.24
N MET A 179 -7.17 -12.27 -9.89
CA MET A 179 -6.47 -13.42 -10.47
C MET A 179 -6.02 -14.43 -9.43
N LYS A 180 -5.63 -14.02 -8.22
CA LYS A 180 -5.19 -14.93 -7.15
C LYS A 180 -6.32 -15.47 -6.26
N THR A 181 -7.55 -14.97 -6.44
CA THR A 181 -8.72 -15.40 -5.67
C THR A 181 -9.05 -16.90 -5.82
N PRO A 182 -8.83 -17.58 -6.97
CA PRO A 182 -9.00 -19.03 -7.08
C PRO A 182 -8.11 -19.84 -6.12
N SER A 183 -6.85 -19.43 -5.92
CA SER A 183 -5.96 -20.08 -4.93
C SER A 183 -6.45 -19.87 -3.51
N LEU A 184 -6.97 -18.66 -3.20
CA LEU A 184 -7.62 -18.39 -1.91
C LEU A 184 -8.83 -19.31 -1.70
N ILE A 185 -9.73 -19.40 -2.68
CA ILE A 185 -10.94 -20.24 -2.60
C ILE A 185 -10.54 -21.70 -2.29
N SER A 186 -9.59 -22.25 -3.05
CA SER A 186 -9.10 -23.62 -2.83
C SER A 186 -8.45 -23.80 -1.44
N ALA A 187 -7.80 -22.77 -0.91
CA ALA A 187 -7.25 -22.81 0.45
C ALA A 187 -8.36 -22.79 1.52
N VAL A 188 -9.35 -21.90 1.36
CA VAL A 188 -10.48 -21.77 2.28
C VAL A 188 -11.27 -23.07 2.34
N GLU A 189 -11.54 -23.71 1.20
CA GLU A 189 -12.24 -24.99 1.15
C GLU A 189 -11.52 -26.09 1.96
N ARG A 190 -10.20 -26.18 1.82
CA ARG A 190 -9.39 -27.14 2.59
C ARG A 190 -9.47 -26.87 4.10
N ASP A 191 -9.41 -25.61 4.49
CA ASP A 191 -9.45 -25.23 5.91
C ASP A 191 -10.81 -25.44 6.54
N LEU A 192 -11.89 -25.15 5.81
CA LEU A 192 -13.25 -25.45 6.25
C LEU A 192 -13.44 -26.96 6.42
N ALA A 193 -12.88 -27.78 5.53
CA ALA A 193 -12.88 -29.24 5.64
C ALA A 193 -12.07 -29.73 6.85
N ALA A 194 -10.98 -29.02 7.22
CA ALA A 194 -10.22 -29.27 8.44
C ALA A 194 -10.91 -28.76 9.72
N GLY A 195 -12.09 -28.12 9.60
CA GLY A 195 -12.87 -27.60 10.73
C GLY A 195 -12.41 -26.23 11.23
N HIS A 196 -11.55 -25.52 10.48
CA HIS A 196 -11.11 -24.17 10.80
C HIS A 196 -12.15 -23.12 10.38
N ALA A 197 -11.93 -21.87 10.80
CA ALA A 197 -12.71 -20.71 10.35
C ALA A 197 -11.81 -19.75 9.56
N ALA A 198 -12.28 -19.32 8.39
CA ALA A 198 -11.54 -18.44 7.50
C ALA A 198 -11.87 -16.96 7.78
N VAL A 199 -10.84 -16.13 7.88
CA VAL A 199 -10.97 -14.68 7.98
C VAL A 199 -10.19 -14.04 6.83
N ILE A 200 -10.89 -13.41 5.88
CA ILE A 200 -10.32 -12.88 4.65
C ILE A 200 -10.28 -11.36 4.73
N GLN A 201 -9.07 -10.81 4.70
CA GLN A 201 -8.84 -9.37 4.66
C GLN A 201 -8.70 -8.87 3.22
N ILE A 202 -9.54 -7.90 2.86
CA ILE A 202 -9.48 -7.18 1.60
C ILE A 202 -9.43 -5.66 1.83
N VAL A 203 -8.98 -4.89 0.85
CA VAL A 203 -9.00 -3.42 0.93
C VAL A 203 -10.06 -2.87 -0.01
N SER A 204 -10.13 -3.41 -1.21
CA SER A 204 -11.00 -2.95 -2.26
C SER A 204 -12.26 -3.81 -2.35
N THR A 205 -13.41 -3.18 -2.13
CA THR A 205 -14.72 -3.87 -2.08
C THR A 205 -15.51 -3.79 -3.38
N GLY A 206 -15.07 -2.98 -4.35
CA GLY A 206 -15.81 -2.70 -5.58
C GLY A 206 -17.07 -1.84 -5.40
N GLU A 207 -17.35 -1.35 -4.19
CA GLU A 207 -18.61 -0.68 -3.86
C GLU A 207 -18.90 0.54 -4.76
N ALA A 208 -17.98 1.51 -4.81
CA ALA A 208 -18.20 2.74 -5.57
C ALA A 208 -18.41 2.49 -7.06
N LEU A 209 -17.78 1.43 -7.58
CA LEU A 209 -17.94 1.03 -8.97
C LEU A 209 -19.31 0.41 -9.20
N MET A 210 -19.69 -0.56 -8.36
CA MET A 210 -20.99 -1.21 -8.43
C MET A 210 -22.13 -0.20 -8.26
N GLU A 211 -22.07 0.70 -7.27
CA GLU A 211 -23.08 1.73 -7.03
C GLU A 211 -23.30 2.62 -8.26
N ARG A 212 -22.21 3.03 -8.92
CA ARG A 212 -22.30 3.83 -10.14
C ARG A 212 -22.99 3.06 -11.27
N ARG A 213 -22.64 1.79 -11.49
CA ARG A 213 -23.26 0.98 -12.55
C ARG A 213 -24.72 0.69 -12.26
N LEU A 214 -25.07 0.41 -11.00
CA LEU A 214 -26.46 0.20 -10.59
C LEU A 214 -27.32 1.45 -10.75
N ALA A 215 -26.74 2.66 -10.66
CA ALA A 215 -27.46 3.92 -10.88
C ALA A 215 -27.95 4.08 -12.32
N ASP A 216 -27.31 3.42 -13.29
CA ASP A 216 -27.69 3.43 -14.70
C ASP A 216 -28.74 2.33 -15.03
N ILE A 217 -29.09 1.47 -14.07
CA ILE A 217 -30.00 0.32 -14.27
C ILE A 217 -31.32 0.60 -13.53
N PRO A 218 -32.48 0.56 -14.23
CA PRO A 218 -33.78 0.63 -13.60
C PRO A 218 -33.93 -0.42 -12.48
N THR A 219 -34.54 -0.04 -11.35
CA THR A 219 -34.68 -0.94 -10.19
C THR A 219 -35.52 -2.19 -10.48
N GLU A 220 -36.34 -2.17 -11.52
CA GLU A 220 -37.11 -3.31 -12.01
C GLU A 220 -36.22 -4.42 -12.61
N ASP A 221 -35.06 -4.06 -13.15
CA ASP A 221 -34.09 -5.00 -13.74
C ASP A 221 -33.10 -5.56 -12.71
N TRP A 222 -33.21 -5.16 -11.44
CA TRP A 222 -32.31 -5.62 -10.38
C TRP A 222 -32.47 -7.12 -10.04
N GLY A 223 -33.54 -7.75 -10.53
CA GLY A 223 -33.75 -9.19 -10.46
C GLY A 223 -32.96 -10.01 -11.50
N ASP A 224 -32.34 -9.35 -12.48
CA ASP A 224 -31.52 -9.99 -13.52
C ASP A 224 -30.50 -9.00 -14.12
N VAL A 225 -29.46 -8.70 -13.36
CA VAL A 225 -28.42 -7.75 -13.77
C VAL A 225 -27.46 -8.40 -14.76
N GLN A 226 -27.50 -7.92 -16.01
CA GLN A 226 -26.60 -8.34 -17.10
C GLN A 226 -25.43 -7.36 -17.34
N VAL A 227 -25.07 -6.59 -16.31
CA VAL A 227 -24.05 -5.53 -16.44
C VAL A 227 -22.67 -6.03 -15.99
N ASP A 228 -21.66 -5.63 -16.76
CA ASP A 228 -20.27 -5.87 -16.40
C ASP A 228 -19.87 -5.02 -15.19
N ILE A 229 -19.57 -5.69 -14.08
CA ILE A 229 -19.13 -5.10 -12.81
C ILE A 229 -17.78 -5.72 -12.49
N THR A 230 -16.82 -5.48 -13.39
CA THR A 230 -15.44 -5.96 -13.28
C THR A 230 -14.48 -4.78 -13.16
N PRO A 231 -13.23 -5.00 -12.70
CA PRO A 231 -12.24 -3.94 -12.59
C PRO A 231 -12.00 -3.16 -13.89
N ARG A 232 -12.33 -3.75 -15.06
CA ARG A 232 -12.31 -3.09 -16.37
C ARG A 232 -13.00 -1.72 -16.35
N GLU A 233 -14.11 -1.62 -15.62
CA GLU A 233 -14.88 -0.39 -15.49
C GLU A 233 -14.11 0.76 -14.80
N TYR A 234 -13.12 0.49 -13.94
CA TYR A 234 -12.29 1.56 -13.37
C TYR A 234 -11.52 2.34 -14.46
N VAL A 235 -11.11 1.64 -15.52
CA VAL A 235 -10.39 2.25 -16.64
C VAL A 235 -11.35 2.95 -17.57
N LEU A 236 -12.52 2.36 -17.83
CA LEU A 236 -13.57 2.98 -18.62
C LEU A 236 -14.06 4.28 -17.98
N ASP A 237 -14.26 4.29 -16.66
CA ASP A 237 -14.61 5.48 -15.89
C ASP A 237 -13.54 6.57 -15.96
N TYR A 238 -12.27 6.19 -15.79
CA TYR A 238 -11.15 7.12 -15.99
C TYR A 238 -11.17 7.72 -17.39
N LEU A 239 -11.36 6.89 -18.43
CA LEU A 239 -11.38 7.37 -19.80
C LEU A 239 -12.54 8.33 -20.03
N ALA A 240 -13.75 7.97 -19.58
CA ALA A 240 -14.95 8.78 -19.76
C ALA A 240 -14.86 10.15 -19.06
N HIS A 241 -14.36 10.19 -17.82
CA HIS A 241 -14.49 11.36 -16.95
C HIS A 241 -13.18 12.12 -16.66
N SER A 242 -12.01 11.48 -16.81
CA SER A 242 -10.72 12.05 -16.39
C SER A 242 -9.68 12.14 -17.51
N PHE A 243 -9.92 11.52 -18.67
CA PHE A 243 -9.03 11.66 -19.82
C PHE A 243 -9.08 13.10 -20.35
N PRO A 244 -7.94 13.75 -20.65
CA PRO A 244 -7.88 15.17 -20.97
C PRO A 244 -8.50 15.45 -22.34
N THR A 245 -9.79 15.72 -22.33
CA THR A 245 -10.61 16.03 -23.51
C THR A 245 -10.99 17.50 -23.60
N GLN A 246 -10.91 18.26 -22.49
CA GLN A 246 -11.20 19.69 -22.48
C GLN A 246 -10.17 20.47 -23.32
N LEU A 247 -10.66 21.39 -24.16
CA LEU A 247 -9.84 22.29 -24.96
C LEU A 247 -9.30 23.45 -24.12
N TYR A 248 -8.02 23.75 -24.29
CA TYR A 248 -7.39 24.97 -23.77
C TYR A 248 -7.04 25.90 -24.93
N GLU A 249 -7.13 27.21 -24.71
CA GLU A 249 -6.64 28.22 -25.64
C GLU A 249 -5.29 28.75 -25.15
N PRO A 250 -4.27 28.82 -26.01
CA PRO A 250 -3.03 29.50 -25.69
C PRO A 250 -3.26 30.99 -25.44
N PHE A 251 -2.58 31.56 -24.45
CA PHE A 251 -2.51 32.99 -24.22
C PHE A 251 -1.11 33.38 -23.75
N THR A 252 -0.71 34.62 -24.02
CA THR A 252 0.52 35.19 -23.48
C THR A 252 0.16 36.00 -22.25
N ASP A 253 0.83 35.75 -21.13
CA ASP A 253 0.65 36.53 -19.92
C ASP A 253 1.34 37.90 -20.02
N ASN A 254 1.18 38.73 -18.98
CA ASN A 254 1.76 40.08 -18.93
C ASN A 254 3.31 40.07 -18.89
N GLU A 255 3.93 38.92 -18.61
CA GLU A 255 5.38 38.74 -18.55
C GLU A 255 5.96 38.19 -19.86
N GLY A 256 5.11 37.95 -20.87
CA GLY A 256 5.52 37.41 -22.17
C GLY A 256 5.59 35.88 -22.21
N ASN A 257 5.19 35.18 -21.15
CA ASN A 257 5.21 33.72 -21.11
C ASN A 257 3.98 33.14 -21.80
N LEU A 258 4.19 32.12 -22.63
CA LEU A 258 3.11 31.39 -23.28
C LEU A 258 2.51 30.36 -22.31
N SER A 259 1.22 30.51 -22.02
CA SER A 259 0.44 29.56 -21.20
C SER A 259 -0.86 29.18 -21.91
N SER A 260 -1.69 28.32 -21.30
CA SER A 260 -3.02 27.99 -21.82
C SER A 260 -4.07 27.95 -20.73
N ARG A 261 -5.29 28.38 -21.08
CA ARG A 261 -6.45 28.47 -20.17
C ARG A 261 -7.66 27.70 -20.72
N PRO A 262 -8.52 27.16 -19.85
CA PRO A 262 -9.64 26.33 -20.29
C PRO A 262 -10.67 27.14 -21.09
N VAL A 263 -11.06 26.62 -22.25
CA VAL A 263 -12.09 27.24 -23.10
C VAL A 263 -13.48 26.89 -22.58
N HIS A 264 -14.33 27.90 -22.42
CA HIS A 264 -15.73 27.74 -22.05
C HIS A 264 -16.64 28.42 -23.09
N ARG A 265 -17.78 27.80 -23.39
CA ARG A 265 -18.85 28.36 -24.22
C ARG A 265 -20.16 28.20 -23.47
N ASP A 266 -20.88 29.30 -23.28
CA ASP A 266 -22.15 29.32 -22.53
C ASP A 266 -22.04 28.69 -21.12
N GLY A 267 -20.90 28.89 -20.45
CA GLY A 267 -20.60 28.33 -19.13
C GLY A 267 -20.20 26.85 -19.11
N GLN A 268 -20.18 26.17 -20.27
CA GLN A 268 -19.79 24.76 -20.39
C GLN A 268 -18.37 24.61 -20.95
N PRO A 269 -17.58 23.61 -20.47
CA PRO A 269 -16.25 23.35 -20.99
C PRO A 269 -16.30 22.86 -22.44
N VAL A 270 -15.52 23.48 -23.33
CA VAL A 270 -15.42 23.07 -24.72
C VAL A 270 -14.50 21.85 -24.84
N GLN A 271 -14.93 20.85 -25.61
CA GLN A 271 -14.18 19.61 -25.81
C GLN A 271 -13.31 19.67 -27.08
N CYS A 272 -12.07 19.21 -26.99
CA CYS A 272 -11.17 18.98 -28.13
C CYS A 272 -11.62 17.73 -28.89
N ARG A 273 -12.06 17.91 -30.15
CA ARG A 273 -12.60 16.83 -31.00
C ARG A 273 -11.60 15.68 -31.19
N ASP A 274 -10.33 16.00 -31.38
CA ASP A 274 -9.28 15.00 -31.59
C ASP A 274 -9.00 14.19 -30.32
N ALA A 275 -9.00 14.85 -29.16
CA ALA A 275 -8.83 14.17 -27.87
C ALA A 275 -10.03 13.26 -27.54
N VAL A 276 -11.26 13.71 -27.85
CA VAL A 276 -12.48 12.89 -27.72
C VAL A 276 -12.42 11.66 -28.62
N ALA A 277 -12.07 11.82 -29.90
CA ALA A 277 -11.97 10.70 -30.82
C ALA A 277 -10.90 9.68 -30.40
N ARG A 278 -9.80 10.13 -29.77
CA ARG A 278 -8.78 9.24 -29.18
C ARG A 278 -9.33 8.47 -27.99
N ARG A 279 -10.01 9.15 -27.06
CA ARG A 279 -10.66 8.54 -25.90
C ARG A 279 -11.64 7.45 -26.33
N ASP A 280 -12.51 7.74 -27.29
CA ASP A 280 -13.58 6.82 -27.69
C ASP A 280 -13.01 5.53 -28.31
N ARG A 281 -11.95 5.64 -29.13
CA ARG A 281 -11.22 4.46 -29.64
C ARG A 281 -10.57 3.62 -28.52
N LEU A 282 -10.07 4.26 -27.46
CA LEU A 282 -9.51 3.54 -26.30
C LEU A 282 -10.60 2.78 -25.55
N ILE A 283 -11.78 3.39 -25.39
CA ILE A 283 -12.95 2.77 -24.74
C ILE A 283 -13.38 1.53 -25.52
N GLU A 284 -13.55 1.63 -26.85
CA GLU A 284 -13.92 0.50 -27.70
C GLU A 284 -12.93 -0.67 -27.57
N ARG A 285 -11.63 -0.38 -27.60
CA ARG A 285 -10.59 -1.41 -27.45
C ARG A 285 -10.65 -2.09 -26.09
N LEU A 286 -10.74 -1.33 -25.00
CA LEU A 286 -10.80 -1.88 -23.64
C LEU A 286 -12.08 -2.67 -23.38
N ALA A 287 -13.22 -2.21 -23.90
CA ALA A 287 -14.49 -2.90 -23.76
C ALA A 287 -14.50 -4.29 -24.43
N SER A 288 -13.56 -4.56 -25.36
CA SER A 288 -13.39 -5.90 -25.96
C SER A 288 -12.50 -6.85 -25.16
N LEU A 289 -11.79 -6.37 -24.13
CA LEU A 289 -10.87 -7.22 -23.35
C LEU A 289 -11.63 -8.15 -22.38
N PRO A 290 -11.11 -9.34 -22.06
CA PRO A 290 -11.79 -10.28 -21.18
C PRO A 290 -12.12 -9.67 -19.80
N PRO A 291 -13.37 -9.80 -19.32
CA PRO A 291 -13.74 -9.40 -17.97
C PRO A 291 -13.06 -10.29 -16.92
N VAL A 292 -12.72 -9.72 -15.77
CA VAL A 292 -12.20 -10.46 -14.60
C VAL A 292 -13.02 -10.07 -13.37
N HIS A 293 -13.76 -10.99 -12.78
CA HIS A 293 -14.65 -10.64 -11.65
C HIS A 293 -13.88 -10.17 -10.41
N GLY A 294 -14.44 -9.22 -9.65
CA GLY A 294 -13.86 -8.77 -8.40
C GLY A 294 -13.71 -9.90 -7.37
N ALA A 295 -12.67 -9.84 -6.53
CA ALA A 295 -12.37 -10.89 -5.56
C ALA A 295 -13.52 -11.17 -4.58
N LEU A 296 -14.15 -10.12 -4.05
CA LEU A 296 -15.28 -10.27 -3.13
C LEU A 296 -16.49 -10.95 -3.80
N ASP A 297 -16.80 -10.59 -5.04
CA ASP A 297 -17.90 -11.22 -5.77
C ASP A 297 -17.59 -12.68 -6.10
N GLN A 298 -16.33 -13.03 -6.45
CA GLN A 298 -15.90 -14.42 -6.61
C GLN A 298 -16.10 -15.23 -5.32
N ILE A 299 -15.73 -14.67 -4.15
CA ILE A 299 -15.91 -15.33 -2.85
C ILE A 299 -17.39 -15.53 -2.54
N ILE A 300 -18.22 -14.49 -2.66
CA ILE A 300 -19.67 -14.56 -2.39
C ILE A 300 -20.36 -15.54 -3.35
N GLN A 301 -20.02 -15.51 -4.65
CA GLN A 301 -20.61 -16.43 -5.63
C GLN A 301 -20.19 -17.89 -5.40
N ARG A 302 -18.98 -18.12 -4.87
CA ARG A 302 -18.47 -19.47 -4.62
C ARG A 302 -19.06 -20.12 -3.37
N PHE A 303 -19.15 -19.37 -2.28
CA PHE A 303 -19.53 -19.90 -0.96
C PHE A 303 -20.97 -19.57 -0.57
N GLY A 304 -21.58 -18.58 -1.21
CA GLY A 304 -22.92 -18.10 -0.89
C GLY A 304 -22.94 -17.18 0.33
N THR A 305 -24.06 -16.48 0.48
CA THR A 305 -24.30 -15.51 1.56
C THR A 305 -24.55 -16.17 2.91
N GLU A 306 -24.95 -17.43 2.91
CA GLU A 306 -25.22 -18.20 4.13
C GLU A 306 -23.93 -18.60 4.85
N GLU A 307 -22.85 -18.94 4.14
CA GLU A 307 -21.57 -19.32 4.75
C GLU A 307 -20.63 -18.12 4.97
N VAL A 308 -20.83 -17.03 4.22
CA VAL A 308 -19.96 -15.84 4.23
C VAL A 308 -20.57 -14.71 5.06
N ALA A 309 -19.87 -14.37 6.15
CA ALA A 309 -20.07 -13.15 6.91
C ALA A 309 -19.36 -11.98 6.22
N GLU A 310 -20.13 -11.12 5.54
CA GLU A 310 -19.59 -9.94 4.88
C GLU A 310 -19.55 -8.75 5.87
N VAL A 311 -18.35 -8.25 6.18
CA VAL A 311 -18.12 -7.09 7.07
C VAL A 311 -17.36 -6.00 6.30
N THR A 312 -18.00 -5.50 5.25
CA THR A 312 -17.43 -4.52 4.31
C THR A 312 -18.20 -3.20 4.33
N GLY A 313 -17.70 -2.20 3.58
CA GLY A 313 -18.41 -0.94 3.37
C GLY A 313 -19.68 -1.06 2.50
N ARG A 314 -19.85 -2.16 1.75
CA ARG A 314 -20.89 -2.30 0.71
C ARG A 314 -22.30 -2.13 1.25
N SER A 315 -23.03 -1.15 0.72
CA SER A 315 -24.48 -1.05 0.92
C SER A 315 -25.29 -2.08 0.12
N ARG A 316 -24.72 -2.63 -0.96
CA ARG A 316 -25.36 -3.65 -1.82
C ARG A 316 -24.39 -4.75 -2.23
N ARG A 317 -24.91 -5.90 -2.62
CA ARG A 317 -24.11 -6.98 -3.22
C ARG A 317 -24.86 -7.64 -4.37
N ILE A 318 -24.12 -8.36 -5.20
CA ILE A 318 -24.69 -9.11 -6.31
C ILE A 318 -24.55 -10.59 -6.00
N VAL A 319 -25.68 -11.27 -5.94
CA VAL A 319 -25.78 -12.67 -5.58
C VAL A 319 -26.29 -13.48 -6.75
N ARG A 320 -25.79 -14.70 -6.89
CA ARG A 320 -26.30 -15.65 -7.87
C ARG A 320 -27.51 -16.35 -7.26
N THR A 321 -28.67 -16.20 -7.88
CA THR A 321 -29.91 -16.84 -7.45
C THR A 321 -30.46 -17.67 -8.59
N ARG A 322 -30.87 -18.91 -8.28
CA ARG A 322 -31.52 -19.78 -9.25
C ARG A 322 -33.00 -19.42 -9.35
N GLY A 323 -33.44 -19.00 -10.53
CA GLY A 323 -34.84 -18.69 -10.80
C GLY A 323 -35.73 -19.93 -10.72
N ALA A 324 -37.05 -19.70 -10.65
CA ALA A 324 -38.04 -20.78 -10.65
C ALA A 324 -38.03 -21.62 -11.94
N ASP A 325 -37.50 -21.06 -13.02
CA ASP A 325 -37.22 -21.72 -14.31
C ASP A 325 -35.91 -22.52 -14.32
N GLY A 326 -35.18 -22.55 -13.20
CA GLY A 326 -33.91 -23.26 -13.07
C GLY A 326 -32.70 -22.52 -13.65
N ILE A 327 -32.88 -21.30 -14.16
CA ILE A 327 -31.82 -20.46 -14.74
C ILE A 327 -31.20 -19.59 -13.65
N ASP A 328 -29.87 -19.59 -13.57
CA ASP A 328 -29.13 -18.72 -12.66
C ASP A 328 -29.17 -17.28 -13.15
N ARG A 329 -29.55 -16.36 -12.23
CA ARG A 329 -29.57 -14.91 -12.45
C ARG A 329 -28.69 -14.21 -11.43
N LEU A 330 -28.19 -13.04 -11.79
CA LEU A 330 -27.50 -12.14 -10.86
C LEU A 330 -28.50 -11.14 -10.31
N VAL A 331 -28.72 -11.17 -8.99
CA VAL A 331 -29.71 -10.35 -8.31
C VAL A 331 -28.99 -9.34 -7.40
N VAL A 332 -29.48 -8.10 -7.38
CA VAL A 332 -29.00 -7.09 -6.43
C VAL A 332 -29.69 -7.28 -5.09
N GLU A 333 -28.88 -7.44 -4.04
CA GLU A 333 -29.34 -7.53 -2.67
C GLU A 333 -28.90 -6.28 -1.88
N ASN A 334 -29.86 -5.61 -1.23
CA ASN A 334 -29.57 -4.49 -0.34
C ASN A 334 -29.12 -5.01 1.03
N ARG A 335 -28.05 -4.43 1.58
CA ARG A 335 -27.55 -4.72 2.93
C ARG A 335 -28.05 -3.65 3.89
N ALA A 336 -28.65 -4.06 5.01
CA ALA A 336 -29.08 -3.13 6.05
C ALA A 336 -27.88 -2.40 6.68
N GLY A 337 -28.08 -1.19 7.21
CA GLY A 337 -27.01 -0.45 7.91
C GLY A 337 -26.44 -1.19 9.13
N SER A 338 -27.21 -2.11 9.72
CA SER A 338 -26.80 -2.99 10.81
C SER A 338 -26.18 -4.32 10.33
N ALA A 339 -26.10 -4.59 9.03
CA ALA A 339 -25.65 -5.87 8.47
C ALA A 339 -24.27 -6.27 9.01
N ASN A 340 -23.32 -5.35 9.05
CA ASN A 340 -21.97 -5.64 9.57
C ASN A 340 -21.97 -6.14 11.02
N LEU A 341 -22.92 -5.72 11.86
CA LEU A 341 -23.05 -6.23 13.23
C LEU A 341 -23.62 -7.64 13.24
N ALA A 342 -24.70 -7.88 12.49
CA ALA A 342 -25.32 -9.19 12.38
C ALA A 342 -24.37 -10.24 11.78
N GLU A 343 -23.63 -9.88 10.73
CA GLU A 343 -22.65 -10.75 10.08
C GLU A 343 -21.47 -11.08 11.00
N THR A 344 -20.99 -10.10 11.78
CA THR A 344 -19.96 -10.35 12.80
C THR A 344 -20.48 -11.31 13.87
N GLN A 345 -21.71 -11.11 14.33
CA GLN A 345 -22.32 -11.96 15.35
C GLN A 345 -22.49 -13.40 14.83
N ALA A 346 -23.02 -13.58 13.63
CA ALA A 346 -23.21 -14.88 12.99
C ALA A 346 -21.88 -15.64 12.84
N PHE A 347 -20.79 -14.94 12.51
CA PHE A 347 -19.46 -15.55 12.50
C PHE A 347 -18.99 -15.98 13.90
N MET A 348 -19.16 -15.12 14.92
CA MET A 348 -18.75 -15.42 16.29
C MET A 348 -19.64 -16.47 16.98
N ASP A 349 -20.88 -16.63 16.53
CA ASP A 349 -21.83 -17.66 16.96
C ASP A 349 -21.62 -19.03 16.30
N ASP A 350 -20.69 -19.13 15.34
CA ASP A 350 -20.40 -20.32 14.52
C ASP A 350 -21.50 -20.65 13.48
N ASP A 351 -22.43 -19.72 13.24
CA ASP A 351 -23.45 -19.84 12.19
C ASP A 351 -22.84 -19.66 10.80
N LYS A 352 -21.78 -18.83 10.69
CA LYS A 352 -20.99 -18.62 9.48
C LYS A 352 -19.52 -18.92 9.74
N ARG A 353 -18.85 -19.60 8.82
CA ARG A 353 -17.44 -20.04 9.00
C ARG A 353 -16.43 -19.25 8.20
N ILE A 354 -16.89 -18.40 7.28
CA ILE A 354 -16.06 -17.51 6.48
C ILE A 354 -16.42 -16.08 6.87
N LEU A 355 -15.46 -15.23 7.18
CA LEU A 355 -15.66 -13.80 7.35
C LEU A 355 -14.79 -13.03 6.37
N VAL A 356 -15.37 -12.11 5.61
CA VAL A 356 -14.62 -11.19 4.73
C VAL A 356 -14.76 -9.78 5.28
N PHE A 357 -13.67 -9.06 5.49
CA PHE A 357 -13.73 -7.69 5.98
C PHE A 357 -12.84 -6.72 5.21
N SER A 358 -13.28 -5.45 5.19
CA SER A 358 -12.47 -4.31 4.75
C SER A 358 -12.24 -3.32 5.89
N GLU A 359 -11.31 -2.37 5.72
CA GLU A 359 -11.00 -1.35 6.73
C GLU A 359 -12.27 -0.58 7.19
N ALA A 360 -13.11 -0.17 6.23
CA ALA A 360 -14.35 0.55 6.49
C ALA A 360 -15.35 -0.27 7.32
N GLY A 361 -15.54 -1.55 6.99
CA GLY A 361 -16.49 -2.41 7.70
C GLY A 361 -15.97 -2.94 9.05
N GLY A 362 -14.66 -3.21 9.14
CA GLY A 362 -14.04 -3.84 10.30
C GLY A 362 -13.66 -2.90 11.45
N THR A 363 -13.89 -1.60 11.31
CA THR A 363 -13.55 -0.63 12.35
C THR A 363 -14.21 -0.97 13.69
N GLY A 364 -13.40 -1.08 14.74
CA GLY A 364 -13.87 -1.35 16.11
C GLY A 364 -14.24 -2.82 16.41
N ARG A 365 -14.07 -3.74 15.46
CA ARG A 365 -14.47 -5.16 15.62
C ARG A 365 -13.28 -6.08 15.92
N SER A 366 -13.57 -7.28 16.42
CA SER A 366 -12.60 -8.34 16.69
C SER A 366 -13.17 -9.67 16.22
N TYR A 367 -12.33 -10.51 15.61
CA TYR A 367 -12.71 -11.80 15.00
C TYR A 367 -11.84 -12.97 15.50
N HIS A 368 -11.00 -12.72 16.51
CA HIS A 368 -10.21 -13.76 17.19
C HIS A 368 -11.09 -14.90 17.72
N ALA A 369 -10.50 -16.08 17.92
CA ALA A 369 -11.16 -17.22 18.56
C ALA A 369 -11.33 -16.95 20.06
N GLU A 370 -12.23 -16.04 20.43
CA GLU A 370 -12.42 -15.60 21.81
C GLU A 370 -12.92 -16.73 22.71
N LEU A 371 -12.35 -16.86 23.92
CA LEU A 371 -12.75 -17.88 24.89
C LEU A 371 -14.22 -17.77 25.35
N SER A 372 -14.84 -16.61 25.23
CA SER A 372 -16.25 -16.40 25.59
C SER A 372 -17.21 -16.71 24.43
N ALA A 373 -16.72 -16.74 23.19
CA ALA A 373 -17.52 -16.96 22.00
C ALA A 373 -17.83 -18.44 21.77
N LYS A 374 -18.86 -18.74 20.97
CA LYS A 374 -19.18 -20.10 20.53
C LYS A 374 -18.17 -20.57 19.48
N ASN A 375 -17.90 -19.74 18.47
CA ASN A 375 -16.92 -20.07 17.47
C ASN A 375 -15.49 -19.90 18.03
N ARG A 376 -14.91 -21.01 18.48
CA ARG A 376 -13.51 -21.07 18.95
C ARG A 376 -12.60 -21.82 17.99
N ARG A 377 -12.98 -21.95 16.71
CA ARG A 377 -12.17 -22.63 15.69
C ARG A 377 -10.87 -21.87 15.44
N LEU A 378 -9.81 -22.58 15.04
CA LEU A 378 -8.57 -21.95 14.57
C LEU A 378 -8.92 -20.92 13.49
N ARG A 379 -8.42 -19.69 13.67
CA ARG A 379 -8.59 -18.61 12.70
C ARG A 379 -7.49 -18.71 11.68
N VAL A 380 -7.84 -19.04 10.44
CA VAL A 380 -6.93 -18.88 9.32
C VAL A 380 -7.19 -17.51 8.71
N HIS A 381 -6.28 -16.58 8.96
CA HIS A 381 -6.36 -15.22 8.46
C HIS A 381 -5.70 -15.13 7.09
N TYR A 382 -6.49 -14.98 6.06
CA TYR A 382 -6.04 -14.73 4.69
C TYR A 382 -5.85 -13.24 4.44
N LEU A 383 -4.61 -12.82 4.26
CA LEU A 383 -4.30 -11.47 3.77
C LEU A 383 -4.36 -11.51 2.24
N LEU A 384 -5.57 -11.37 1.69
CA LEU A 384 -5.79 -11.39 0.23
C LEU A 384 -5.32 -10.08 -0.39
N GLU A 385 -5.63 -8.95 0.23
CA GLU A 385 -5.18 -7.63 -0.22
C GLU A 385 -4.56 -6.86 0.93
N ALA A 386 -3.25 -6.64 0.82
CA ALA A 386 -2.44 -5.84 1.72
C ALA A 386 -2.83 -4.36 1.79
N GLY A 387 -3.27 -3.81 0.65
CA GLY A 387 -3.37 -2.38 0.43
C GLY A 387 -2.02 -1.66 0.35
N TRP A 388 -2.10 -0.34 0.11
CA TRP A 388 -0.93 0.54 -0.02
C TRP A 388 -0.38 1.03 1.33
N LYS A 389 -1.20 0.95 2.38
CA LYS A 389 -0.85 1.39 3.73
C LYS A 389 -0.65 0.17 4.61
N ALA A 390 0.60 -0.17 4.86
CA ALA A 390 0.90 -1.31 5.71
C ALA A 390 0.37 -1.17 7.17
N ASP A 391 0.07 0.03 7.68
CA ASP A 391 -0.65 0.16 8.96
C ASP A 391 -2.04 -0.49 8.91
N ALA A 392 -2.75 -0.36 7.80
CA ALA A 392 -4.08 -0.96 7.64
C ALA A 392 -3.99 -2.49 7.59
N ALA A 393 -2.96 -3.03 6.91
CA ALA A 393 -2.65 -4.46 6.91
C ALA A 393 -2.44 -4.98 8.33
N ILE A 394 -1.53 -4.35 9.09
CA ILE A 394 -1.18 -4.74 10.46
C ILE A 394 -2.39 -4.62 11.41
N GLN A 395 -3.16 -3.52 11.29
CA GLN A 395 -4.38 -3.36 12.07
C GLN A 395 -5.41 -4.46 11.78
N GLY A 396 -5.45 -4.96 10.54
CA GLY A 396 -6.26 -6.10 10.14
C GLY A 396 -5.81 -7.40 10.81
N LEU A 397 -4.51 -7.71 10.83
CA LEU A 397 -3.96 -8.87 11.55
C LEU A 397 -4.32 -8.85 13.05
N GLY A 398 -4.30 -7.66 13.65
CA GLY A 398 -4.74 -7.42 15.03
C GLY A 398 -6.24 -7.64 15.26
N ARG A 399 -7.06 -7.92 14.25
CA ARG A 399 -8.48 -8.30 14.42
C ARG A 399 -8.63 -9.76 14.80
N THR A 400 -7.71 -10.62 14.40
CA THR A 400 -7.72 -12.07 14.68
C THR A 400 -6.70 -12.50 15.72
N ASN A 401 -5.66 -11.69 15.99
CA ASN A 401 -4.74 -11.90 17.10
C ASN A 401 -5.04 -10.91 18.24
N ARG A 402 -5.56 -11.40 19.37
CA ARG A 402 -6.00 -10.60 20.54
C ARG A 402 -5.74 -11.35 21.84
N THR A 403 -5.75 -10.63 22.96
CA THR A 403 -5.81 -11.25 24.29
C THR A 403 -7.13 -12.02 24.45
N ASN A 404 -7.18 -13.01 25.36
CA ASN A 404 -8.37 -13.84 25.61
C ASN A 404 -8.79 -14.75 24.44
N GLN A 405 -7.89 -15.01 23.49
CA GLN A 405 -8.10 -16.02 22.45
C GLN A 405 -7.80 -17.43 22.98
N ALA A 406 -8.59 -18.41 22.54
CA ALA A 406 -8.43 -19.82 22.87
C ALA A 406 -7.15 -20.41 22.26
N GLN A 407 -6.74 -19.92 21.09
CA GLN A 407 -5.50 -20.26 20.43
C GLN A 407 -5.05 -19.13 19.49
N PRO A 408 -3.75 -19.02 19.18
CA PRO A 408 -3.24 -18.09 18.17
C PRO A 408 -3.77 -18.40 16.76
N PRO A 409 -3.92 -17.38 15.89
CA PRO A 409 -4.30 -17.57 14.49
C PRO A 409 -3.14 -18.11 13.64
N LEU A 410 -3.49 -18.70 12.50
CA LEU A 410 -2.59 -18.98 11.38
C LEU A 410 -2.72 -17.85 10.34
N PHE A 411 -1.62 -17.20 9.98
CA PHE A 411 -1.61 -16.11 9.00
C PHE A 411 -1.16 -16.61 7.62
N ARG A 412 -2.02 -16.42 6.62
CA ARG A 412 -1.78 -16.82 5.23
C ARG A 412 -1.86 -15.62 4.27
N PRO A 413 -0.75 -14.90 4.03
CA PRO A 413 -0.70 -13.97 2.91
C PRO A 413 -0.89 -14.71 1.59
N ILE A 414 -1.67 -14.11 0.69
CA ILE A 414 -1.80 -14.63 -0.68
C ILE A 414 -0.98 -13.73 -1.60
N ALA A 415 -0.08 -14.31 -2.36
CA ALA A 415 0.78 -13.61 -3.32
C ALA A 415 0.72 -14.26 -4.69
N THR A 416 1.11 -13.55 -5.73
CA THR A 416 1.33 -14.10 -7.07
C THR A 416 2.81 -14.12 -7.43
N ASN A 417 3.14 -14.86 -8.49
CA ASN A 417 4.44 -14.78 -9.15
C ASN A 417 4.62 -13.51 -10.01
N VAL A 418 3.68 -12.55 -10.01
CA VAL A 418 3.83 -11.26 -10.70
C VAL A 418 4.81 -10.38 -9.93
N LYS A 419 5.96 -10.07 -10.55
CA LYS A 419 7.05 -9.32 -9.90
C LYS A 419 6.61 -7.95 -9.39
N ALA A 420 5.72 -7.27 -10.10
CA ALA A 420 5.20 -5.97 -9.66
C ALA A 420 4.37 -6.04 -8.35
N GLU A 421 3.85 -7.22 -7.97
CA GLU A 421 3.13 -7.39 -6.71
C GLU A 421 4.08 -7.45 -5.49
N LYS A 422 5.34 -7.87 -5.68
CA LYS A 422 6.31 -8.04 -4.59
C LYS A 422 6.48 -6.77 -3.74
N ARG A 423 6.32 -5.59 -4.35
CA ARG A 423 6.32 -4.31 -3.61
C ARG A 423 5.34 -4.32 -2.44
N PHE A 424 4.11 -4.80 -2.63
CA PHE A 424 3.06 -4.73 -1.61
C PHE A 424 3.46 -5.51 -0.36
N LEU A 425 4.03 -6.70 -0.57
CA LEU A 425 4.54 -7.56 0.49
C LEU A 425 5.76 -6.93 1.16
N SER A 426 6.70 -6.38 0.39
CA SER A 426 7.88 -5.69 0.94
C SER A 426 7.55 -4.53 1.87
N THR A 427 6.50 -3.75 1.54
CA THR A 427 6.09 -2.60 2.36
C THR A 427 5.46 -3.06 3.68
N ILE A 428 4.73 -4.18 3.68
CA ILE A 428 4.18 -4.76 4.92
C ILE A 428 5.30 -5.29 5.81
N ALA A 429 6.21 -6.08 5.24
CA ALA A 429 7.37 -6.62 5.96
C ALA A 429 8.12 -5.52 6.70
N ARG A 430 8.51 -4.45 5.99
CA ARG A 430 9.21 -3.30 6.57
C ARG A 430 8.44 -2.65 7.72
N ARG A 431 7.11 -2.56 7.64
CA ARG A 431 6.32 -1.93 8.71
C ARG A 431 6.16 -2.83 9.93
N LEU A 432 6.10 -4.16 9.74
CA LEU A 432 6.19 -5.10 10.85
C LEU A 432 7.54 -4.94 11.56
N ASP A 433 8.64 -4.82 10.81
CA ASP A 433 9.98 -4.57 11.37
C ASP A 433 10.07 -3.22 12.11
N THR A 434 9.54 -2.15 11.50
CA THR A 434 9.51 -0.80 12.09
C THR A 434 8.65 -0.78 13.37
N LEU A 435 7.53 -1.50 13.39
CA LEU A 435 6.69 -1.63 14.57
C LEU A 435 7.43 -2.37 15.70
N GLY A 436 8.15 -3.44 15.37
CA GLY A 436 9.04 -4.14 16.30
C GLY A 436 10.11 -3.22 16.89
N ALA A 437 10.80 -2.47 16.04
CA ALA A 437 11.82 -1.49 16.42
C ALA A 437 11.28 -0.45 17.43
N ILE A 438 10.09 0.12 17.20
CA ILE A 438 9.55 1.19 18.04
C ILE A 438 8.89 0.67 19.32
N THR A 439 8.31 -0.53 19.29
CA THR A 439 7.59 -1.10 20.44
C THR A 439 8.49 -1.91 21.35
N ARG A 440 9.40 -2.71 20.79
CA ARG A 440 10.29 -3.60 21.54
C ARG A 440 11.73 -3.08 21.60
N GLY A 441 12.13 -2.18 20.69
CA GLY A 441 13.52 -1.76 20.54
C GLY A 441 14.32 -2.70 19.64
N GLN A 442 13.64 -3.60 18.90
CA GLN A 442 14.24 -4.63 18.05
C GLN A 442 13.34 -4.92 16.84
N ARG A 443 13.91 -4.84 15.65
CA ARG A 443 13.23 -5.14 14.37
C ARG A 443 12.85 -6.61 14.14
N GLN A 444 13.52 -7.60 14.76
CA GLN A 444 13.34 -9.04 14.49
C GLN A 444 12.11 -9.72 15.14
N THR A 445 11.03 -9.01 15.46
CA THR A 445 10.09 -9.47 16.49
C THR A 445 8.75 -10.07 16.01
N GLY A 446 8.59 -10.41 14.72
CA GLY A 446 7.33 -11.04 14.28
C GLY A 446 7.31 -11.66 12.88
N GLY A 447 8.45 -11.82 12.22
CA GLY A 447 8.54 -12.33 10.85
C GLY A 447 9.31 -13.63 10.70
N GLU A 448 9.49 -14.44 11.77
CA GLU A 448 10.12 -15.76 11.66
C GLU A 448 9.39 -16.59 10.60
N GLY A 449 9.93 -16.60 9.38
CA GLY A 449 9.40 -17.31 8.21
C GLY A 449 8.54 -16.51 7.22
N LEU A 450 8.03 -15.31 7.56
CA LEU A 450 7.07 -14.61 6.69
C LEU A 450 7.74 -13.80 5.57
N PHE A 451 8.86 -13.14 5.84
CA PHE A 451 9.57 -12.29 4.89
C PHE A 451 11.07 -12.29 5.16
N ARG A 452 11.88 -12.28 4.10
CA ARG A 452 13.34 -12.21 4.20
C ARG A 452 13.79 -10.76 4.12
N SER A 453 14.95 -10.43 4.70
CA SER A 453 15.53 -9.08 4.63
C SER A 453 15.75 -8.61 3.18
N GLU A 454 16.02 -9.56 2.28
CA GLU A 454 16.15 -9.38 0.83
C GLU A 454 14.83 -8.97 0.13
N ASP A 455 13.68 -9.19 0.76
CA ASP A 455 12.39 -8.69 0.27
C ASP A 455 12.21 -7.19 0.50
N ASN A 456 13.10 -6.52 1.25
CA ASN A 456 13.02 -5.06 1.48
C ASN A 456 13.56 -4.26 0.28
N LEU A 457 12.68 -4.01 -0.68
CA LEU A 457 12.95 -3.24 -1.90
C LEU A 457 13.09 -1.72 -1.68
N GLU A 458 13.01 -1.21 -0.44
CA GLU A 458 13.17 0.23 -0.13
C GLU A 458 14.51 0.55 0.54
N SER A 459 15.35 -0.47 0.76
CA SER A 459 16.69 -0.35 1.35
C SER A 459 17.64 0.50 0.49
N HIS A 460 18.73 1.00 1.10
CA HIS A 460 19.75 1.74 0.35
C HIS A 460 20.43 0.83 -0.70
N TYR A 461 20.63 -0.46 -0.40
CA TYR A 461 21.08 -1.46 -1.37
C TYR A 461 20.15 -1.55 -2.59
N ALA A 462 18.83 -1.54 -2.38
CA ALA A 462 17.85 -1.57 -3.47
C ALA A 462 17.88 -0.28 -4.33
N ARG A 463 18.10 0.88 -3.71
CA ARG A 463 18.26 2.16 -4.45
C ARG A 463 19.53 2.15 -5.30
N ASP A 464 20.63 1.65 -4.76
CA ASP A 464 21.90 1.54 -5.49
C ASP A 464 21.81 0.52 -6.63
N ALA A 465 21.17 -0.63 -6.40
CA ALA A 465 20.89 -1.63 -7.43
C ALA A 465 20.02 -1.06 -8.56
N LEU A 466 19.00 -0.26 -8.23
CA LEU A 466 18.16 0.39 -9.23
C LEU A 466 18.93 1.42 -10.04
N ARG A 467 19.79 2.22 -9.41
CA ARG A 467 20.64 3.18 -10.12
C ARG A 467 21.55 2.45 -11.12
N GLN A 468 22.12 1.32 -10.70
CA GLN A 468 22.94 0.49 -11.57
C GLN A 468 22.14 -0.11 -12.73
N LEU A 469 20.90 -0.56 -12.49
CA LEU A 469 20.00 -1.02 -13.55
C LEU A 469 19.76 0.06 -14.60
N TYR A 470 19.50 1.30 -14.19
CA TYR A 470 19.32 2.42 -15.12
C TYR A 470 20.56 2.69 -15.97
N VAL A 471 21.76 2.61 -15.38
CA VAL A 471 23.01 2.73 -16.13
C VAL A 471 23.12 1.60 -17.16
N LEU A 472 22.81 0.36 -16.79
CA LEU A 472 22.85 -0.77 -17.73
C LEU A 472 21.83 -0.62 -18.87
N LEU A 473 20.63 -0.09 -18.59
CA LEU A 473 19.63 0.21 -19.63
C LEU A 473 20.14 1.27 -20.61
N VAL A 474 20.71 2.36 -20.11
CA VAL A 474 21.29 3.43 -20.95
C VAL A 474 22.45 2.90 -21.80
N MET A 475 23.25 1.97 -21.26
CA MET A 475 24.35 1.33 -21.98
C MET A 475 23.89 0.20 -22.93
N GLY A 476 22.60 -0.13 -22.98
CA GLY A 476 22.10 -1.25 -23.79
C GLY A 476 22.57 -2.63 -23.33
N LYS A 477 22.84 -2.80 -22.04
CA LYS A 477 23.37 -4.03 -21.43
C LYS A 477 22.32 -4.90 -20.74
N VAL A 478 21.06 -4.49 -20.77
CA VAL A 478 19.95 -5.33 -20.32
C VAL A 478 19.44 -6.10 -21.52
N GLU A 479 19.63 -7.42 -21.48
CA GLU A 479 19.14 -8.32 -22.53
C GLU A 479 17.62 -8.20 -22.68
N ASP A 480 17.12 -8.26 -23.91
CA ASP A 480 15.70 -8.17 -24.27
C ASP A 480 14.95 -6.89 -23.83
N CYS A 481 15.67 -5.86 -23.37
CA CYS A 481 15.09 -4.57 -23.03
C CYS A 481 16.00 -3.40 -23.42
N SER A 482 15.68 -2.76 -24.55
CA SER A 482 16.37 -1.53 -24.96
C SER A 482 15.94 -0.34 -24.10
N LEU A 483 16.76 0.72 -24.04
CA LEU A 483 16.38 1.99 -23.42
C LEU A 483 15.04 2.50 -23.97
N GLN A 484 14.86 2.48 -25.30
CA GLN A 484 13.63 2.94 -25.94
C GLN A 484 12.42 2.12 -25.48
N THR A 485 12.54 0.79 -25.47
CA THR A 485 11.48 -0.12 -25.00
C THR A 485 11.11 0.18 -23.54
N PHE A 486 12.10 0.39 -22.67
CA PHE A 486 11.87 0.73 -21.28
C PHE A 486 11.14 2.07 -21.13
N GLU A 487 11.61 3.12 -21.80
CA GLU A 487 11.01 4.45 -21.70
C GLU A 487 9.59 4.49 -22.27
N ASP A 488 9.34 3.82 -23.40
CA ASP A 488 8.01 3.75 -24.02
C ASP A 488 7.02 2.98 -23.15
N ALA A 489 7.45 1.90 -22.51
CA ALA A 489 6.57 1.08 -21.70
C ALA A 489 6.31 1.69 -20.30
N THR A 490 7.28 2.42 -19.74
CA THR A 490 7.18 2.97 -18.37
C THR A 490 6.82 4.46 -18.33
N GLY A 491 7.02 5.19 -19.42
CA GLY A 491 6.94 6.65 -19.45
C GLY A 491 8.02 7.37 -18.64
N LEU A 492 9.05 6.64 -18.19
CA LEU A 492 10.19 7.22 -17.47
C LEU A 492 11.24 7.69 -18.48
N LYS A 493 11.92 8.79 -18.12
CA LYS A 493 13.04 9.32 -18.88
C LYS A 493 14.31 9.18 -18.07
N LEU A 494 15.26 8.39 -18.57
CA LEU A 494 16.56 8.14 -17.96
C LEU A 494 17.66 9.04 -18.52
N THR A 495 17.46 9.57 -19.73
CA THR A 495 18.42 10.45 -20.40
C THR A 495 17.86 11.85 -20.68
N ASP A 496 18.77 12.81 -20.84
CA ASP A 496 18.52 14.16 -21.36
C ASP A 496 19.56 14.51 -22.44
N ALA A 497 19.64 15.78 -22.84
CA ALA A 497 20.56 16.25 -23.88
C ALA A 497 22.04 15.99 -23.57
N ASN A 498 22.41 15.75 -22.30
CA ASN A 498 23.78 15.59 -21.83
C ASN A 498 24.13 14.14 -21.47
N GLY A 499 23.21 13.18 -21.63
CA GLY A 499 23.43 11.76 -21.29
C GLY A 499 22.45 11.30 -20.22
N ILE A 500 22.92 10.55 -19.22
CA ILE A 500 22.07 10.11 -18.11
C ILE A 500 21.66 11.30 -17.25
N ARG A 501 20.40 11.36 -16.83
CA ARG A 501 19.90 12.44 -15.97
C ARG A 501 20.55 12.37 -14.58
N ASP A 502 20.84 13.54 -14.01
CA ASP A 502 21.33 13.65 -12.63
C ASP A 502 20.28 13.15 -11.63
N GLU A 503 19.03 13.56 -11.83
CA GLU A 503 17.88 13.14 -11.04
C GLU A 503 17.15 11.97 -11.71
N LEU A 504 17.50 10.75 -11.28
CA LEU A 504 16.87 9.52 -11.75
C LEU A 504 15.56 9.21 -11.00
N PRO A 505 14.60 8.51 -11.64
CA PRO A 505 13.35 8.13 -10.97
C PRO A 505 13.59 7.31 -9.70
N PRO A 506 12.91 7.61 -8.58
CA PRO A 506 13.11 6.85 -7.34
C PRO A 506 12.47 5.46 -7.43
N ILE A 507 12.89 4.55 -6.55
CA ILE A 507 12.42 3.16 -6.53
C ILE A 507 10.90 3.01 -6.41
N THR A 508 10.26 3.89 -5.65
CA THR A 508 8.80 3.92 -5.53
C THR A 508 8.11 4.23 -6.85
N THR A 509 8.74 5.03 -7.73
CA THR A 509 8.24 5.33 -9.07
C THR A 509 8.47 4.15 -9.99
N PHE A 510 9.68 3.56 -9.98
CA PHE A 510 10.00 2.36 -10.76
C PHE A 510 9.01 1.22 -10.50
N LEU A 511 8.82 0.84 -9.23
CA LEU A 511 7.92 -0.25 -8.87
C LEU A 511 6.46 0.05 -9.24
N ASN A 512 6.03 1.32 -9.19
CA ASN A 512 4.70 1.73 -9.66
C ASN A 512 4.54 1.60 -11.19
N ARG A 513 5.63 1.71 -11.95
CA ARG A 513 5.60 1.54 -13.41
C ARG A 513 5.57 0.07 -13.82
N LEU A 514 6.21 -0.81 -13.06
CA LEU A 514 6.21 -2.25 -13.32
C LEU A 514 4.81 -2.86 -13.40
N LEU A 515 3.85 -2.36 -12.62
CA LEU A 515 2.47 -2.88 -12.55
C LEU A 515 1.72 -2.91 -13.89
N ALA A 516 2.10 -2.08 -14.86
CA ALA A 516 1.43 -2.01 -16.15
C ALA A 516 2.29 -2.50 -17.32
N LEU A 517 3.40 -3.18 -17.02
CA LEU A 517 4.23 -3.84 -18.02
C LEU A 517 3.74 -5.27 -18.23
N THR A 518 3.99 -5.85 -19.40
CA THR A 518 3.72 -7.27 -19.62
C THR A 518 4.53 -8.14 -18.66
N ILE A 519 4.03 -9.33 -18.33
CA ILE A 519 4.69 -10.28 -17.43
C ILE A 519 6.12 -10.56 -17.89
N ASN A 520 6.33 -10.71 -19.22
CA ASN A 520 7.66 -10.91 -19.77
C ASN A 520 8.61 -9.74 -19.49
N LEU A 521 8.18 -8.50 -19.74
CA LEU A 521 9.01 -7.32 -19.51
C LEU A 521 9.28 -7.07 -18.02
N GLN A 522 8.29 -7.37 -17.16
CA GLN A 522 8.50 -7.37 -15.71
C GLN A 522 9.60 -8.37 -15.32
N ASN A 523 9.53 -9.59 -15.83
CA ASN A 523 10.51 -10.63 -15.51
C ASN A 523 11.92 -10.23 -15.96
N ILE A 524 12.09 -9.67 -17.17
CA ILE A 524 13.39 -9.19 -17.66
C ILE A 524 13.97 -8.13 -16.72
N LEU A 525 13.22 -7.05 -16.50
CA LEU A 525 13.68 -5.91 -15.70
C LEU A 525 13.93 -6.30 -14.24
N PHE A 526 13.03 -7.09 -13.67
CA PHE A 526 13.10 -7.45 -12.25
C PHE A 526 14.16 -8.52 -11.99
N THR A 527 14.41 -9.44 -12.91
CA THR A 527 15.51 -10.41 -12.77
C THR A 527 16.87 -9.70 -12.79
N ALA A 528 17.08 -8.77 -13.72
CA ALA A 528 18.30 -7.95 -13.75
C ALA A 528 18.45 -7.13 -12.46
N PHE A 529 17.35 -6.56 -11.96
CA PHE A 529 17.34 -5.84 -10.69
C PHE A 529 17.66 -6.73 -9.47
N GLU A 530 17.02 -7.90 -9.36
CA GLU A 530 17.23 -8.88 -8.28
C GLU A 530 18.70 -9.31 -8.25
N GLN A 531 19.31 -9.62 -9.40
CA GLN A 531 20.74 -9.99 -9.48
C GLN A 531 21.66 -8.88 -8.95
N LEU A 532 21.40 -7.62 -9.32
CA LEU A 532 22.17 -6.48 -8.83
C LEU A 532 21.98 -6.28 -7.32
N LEU A 533 20.77 -6.46 -6.82
CA LEU A 533 20.46 -6.35 -5.41
C LEU A 533 21.17 -7.45 -4.59
N THR A 534 21.08 -8.71 -5.02
CA THR A 534 21.78 -9.83 -4.40
C THR A 534 23.28 -9.58 -4.34
N ALA A 535 23.91 -9.16 -5.45
CA ALA A 535 25.34 -8.86 -5.48
C ALA A 535 25.73 -7.71 -4.52
N ARG A 536 24.86 -6.70 -4.35
CA ARG A 536 25.09 -5.59 -3.40
C ARG A 536 24.99 -6.06 -1.95
N ILE A 537 24.01 -6.90 -1.63
CA ILE A 537 23.82 -7.45 -0.30
C ILE A 537 24.98 -8.38 0.06
N GLU A 538 25.33 -9.32 -0.82
CA GLU A 538 26.44 -10.25 -0.62
C GLU A 538 27.77 -9.50 -0.45
N GLY A 539 28.01 -8.47 -1.27
CA GLY A 539 29.18 -7.61 -1.13
C GLY A 539 29.25 -6.91 0.23
N ALA A 540 28.14 -6.36 0.71
CA ALA A 540 28.06 -5.71 2.01
C ALA A 540 28.27 -6.70 3.18
N ILE A 541 27.73 -7.93 3.05
CA ILE A 541 27.94 -9.01 4.02
C ILE A 541 29.42 -9.37 4.07
N ALA A 542 30.06 -9.59 2.91
CA ALA A 542 31.47 -9.94 2.82
C ALA A 542 32.39 -8.85 3.37
N SER A 543 32.02 -7.57 3.23
CA SER A 543 32.77 -6.44 3.81
C SER A 543 32.41 -6.13 5.26
N GLY A 544 31.46 -6.83 5.87
CA GLY A 544 31.00 -6.56 7.25
C GLY A 544 30.28 -5.22 7.41
N THR A 545 29.79 -4.62 6.32
CA THR A 545 29.07 -3.34 6.31
C THR A 545 27.56 -3.53 6.14
N TYR A 546 27.09 -4.77 6.16
CA TYR A 546 25.68 -5.08 6.06
C TYR A 546 24.94 -4.71 7.35
N ASP A 547 23.90 -3.87 7.23
CA ASP A 547 23.05 -3.46 8.35
C ASP A 547 22.06 -4.59 8.71
N VAL A 548 22.51 -5.57 9.49
CA VAL A 548 21.68 -6.67 10.01
C VAL A 548 20.69 -6.18 11.07
N GLY A 549 21.08 -5.13 11.79
CA GLY A 549 20.34 -4.55 12.89
C GLY A 549 20.70 -5.04 14.26
N LEU A 550 19.72 -5.05 15.17
CA LEU A 550 19.95 -5.45 16.54
C LEU A 550 20.07 -6.98 16.59
N GLU A 551 21.32 -7.46 16.62
CA GLU A 551 21.63 -8.89 16.72
C GLU A 551 21.61 -9.34 18.17
N THR A 552 20.95 -10.47 18.43
CA THR A 552 21.12 -11.21 19.68
C THR A 552 22.26 -12.19 19.49
N LEU A 553 23.44 -11.78 19.93
CA LEU A 553 24.60 -12.68 19.94
C LEU A 553 24.34 -13.79 20.97
N THR A 554 24.42 -15.04 20.52
CA THR A 554 24.28 -16.21 21.40
C THR A 554 25.60 -16.99 21.36
N ALA A 555 26.27 -17.14 22.50
CA ALA A 555 27.52 -17.87 22.64
C ALA A 555 27.55 -18.58 23.99
N GLU A 556 28.34 -19.65 24.12
CA GLU A 556 28.59 -20.30 25.42
C GLU A 556 29.23 -19.34 26.43
N SER A 557 30.03 -18.38 25.94
CA SER A 557 30.51 -17.25 26.73
C SER A 557 30.83 -16.05 25.84
N PHE A 558 30.68 -14.84 26.40
CA PHE A 558 31.17 -13.60 25.81
C PHE A 558 32.30 -13.05 26.66
N VAL A 559 33.41 -12.70 26.02
CA VAL A 559 34.52 -12.00 26.67
C VAL A 559 34.56 -10.59 26.12
N VAL A 560 34.23 -9.61 26.95
CA VAL A 560 34.36 -8.19 26.60
C VAL A 560 35.86 -7.85 26.58
N THR A 561 36.39 -7.56 25.40
CA THR A 561 37.82 -7.21 25.22
C THR A 561 38.07 -5.74 25.46
N GLY A 562 37.05 -4.91 25.24
CA GLY A 562 37.08 -3.47 25.51
C GLY A 562 35.72 -2.96 25.96
N ARG A 563 35.73 -2.05 26.94
CA ARG A 563 34.54 -1.29 27.35
C ARG A 563 34.89 0.19 27.30
N GLN A 564 34.18 0.93 26.47
CA GLN A 564 34.29 2.38 26.38
C GLN A 564 32.93 3.01 26.61
N THR A 565 32.81 3.84 27.64
CA THR A 565 31.60 4.66 27.83
C THR A 565 31.59 5.73 26.76
N ILE A 566 30.59 5.67 25.87
CA ILE A 566 30.42 6.64 24.79
C ILE A 566 29.54 7.81 25.21
N TYR A 567 28.68 7.62 26.21
CA TYR A 567 27.84 8.68 26.77
C TYR A 567 27.37 8.32 28.18
N THR A 568 27.29 9.30 29.06
CA THR A 568 26.66 9.18 30.39
C THR A 568 25.61 10.26 30.53
N HIS A 569 24.36 9.88 30.76
CA HIS A 569 23.27 10.81 30.94
C HIS A 569 23.43 11.57 32.27
N PRO A 570 23.52 12.91 32.27
CA PRO A 570 23.89 13.69 33.45
C PRO A 570 22.85 13.62 34.58
N GLY A 571 21.56 13.44 34.26
CA GLY A 571 20.48 13.43 35.26
C GLY A 571 20.12 12.07 35.86
N THR A 572 20.46 10.97 35.18
CA THR A 572 20.08 9.60 35.60
C THR A 572 21.26 8.67 35.80
N SER A 573 22.47 9.15 35.47
CA SER A 573 23.70 8.34 35.44
C SER A 573 23.62 7.10 34.53
N ALA A 574 22.63 7.02 33.63
CA ALA A 574 22.54 5.96 32.65
C ALA A 574 23.73 6.06 31.67
N GLY A 575 24.51 4.98 31.56
CA GLY A 575 25.69 4.92 30.69
C GLY A 575 25.40 4.14 29.41
N THR A 576 25.77 4.70 28.27
CA THR A 576 25.88 3.96 26.99
C THR A 576 27.34 3.57 26.81
N CYS A 577 27.58 2.27 26.65
CA CYS A 577 28.92 1.73 26.46
C CYS A 577 29.03 1.07 25.09
N LEU A 578 30.11 1.38 24.37
CA LEU A 578 30.63 0.54 23.30
C LEU A 578 31.35 -0.66 23.95
N LEU A 579 30.98 -1.86 23.53
CA LEU A 579 31.65 -3.09 23.90
C LEU A 579 32.31 -3.64 22.62
N THR A 580 33.56 -4.05 22.72
CA THR A 580 34.31 -4.73 21.65
C THR A 580 34.73 -6.11 22.05
#